data_AF-A0A1H7TKJ0-F1
#
_entry.id   AF-A0A1H7TKJ0-F1
#
_cell.length_a   1.000
_cell.length_b   1.000
_cell.length_c   1.000
_cell.angle_alpha   90.00
_cell.angle_beta   90.00
_cell.angle_gamma   90.00
#
_symmetry.space_group_name_H-M   'P 1'
#
loop_
_entity.id
_entity.type
_entity.pdbx_description
1 polymer ?
#
loop_
_entity_poly.entity_id
_entity_poly.type
_entity_poly.pdbx_seq_one_letter_code
_entity_poly.pdbx_strand_id
1 'polypeptide(L)'
;MPGEPVRFPVEAIRDIHIRHVKQTSCGPFAIITVDFEPLPSSSTGVRLAVPHDVELGYQGYVDHQELFGYLDAIAAGVRAELTAEARTTPATRVLVRRIVIHEVDSSERGFRTAGELAAREALKRFVAPDGEPLGTPRGNVTGDH
;
A
#
# COMPACT_ATOMS: atom_id res chain seq x y z
N MET A 1 21.28 14.94 -15.74
CA MET A 1 19.83 14.75 -15.84
C MET A 1 19.47 13.61 -14.92
N PRO A 2 18.57 13.75 -13.92
CA PRO A 2 18.03 12.56 -13.29
C PRO A 2 17.38 11.70 -14.37
N GLY A 3 17.60 10.39 -14.32
CA GLY A 3 17.00 9.44 -15.27
C GLY A 3 15.48 9.56 -15.28
N GLU A 4 14.86 9.19 -16.39
CA GLU A 4 13.40 9.21 -16.53
C GLU A 4 12.77 8.33 -15.43
N PRO A 5 11.71 8.80 -14.73
CA PRO A 5 11.10 8.04 -13.64
C PRO A 5 10.59 6.69 -14.13
N VAL A 6 11.02 5.62 -13.44
CA VAL A 6 10.71 4.24 -13.83
C VAL A 6 9.25 3.94 -13.53
N ARG A 7 8.58 3.22 -14.43
CA ARG A 7 7.19 2.82 -14.23
C ARG A 7 7.06 1.83 -13.06
N PHE A 8 6.13 2.08 -12.15
CA PHE A 8 5.90 1.24 -10.98
C PHE A 8 4.51 0.56 -10.99
N PRO A 9 4.43 -0.77 -10.74
CA PRO A 9 5.54 -1.71 -10.79
C PRO A 9 5.82 -2.16 -12.24
N VAL A 10 6.97 -2.80 -12.47
CA VAL A 10 7.32 -3.44 -13.76
C VAL A 10 6.86 -4.90 -13.80
N GLU A 11 6.87 -5.57 -12.64
CA GLU A 11 6.38 -6.92 -12.41
C GLU A 11 5.39 -6.93 -11.24
N ALA A 12 4.54 -7.95 -11.15
CA ALA A 12 3.56 -8.02 -10.07
C ALA A 12 4.25 -8.25 -8.71
N ILE A 13 3.98 -7.39 -7.73
CA ILE A 13 4.46 -7.53 -6.35
C ILE A 13 3.29 -8.03 -5.51
N ARG A 14 3.39 -9.25 -5.00
CA ARG A 14 2.27 -9.95 -4.34
C ARG A 14 2.48 -10.06 -2.83
N ASP A 15 1.39 -10.36 -2.13
CA ASP A 15 1.37 -10.72 -0.71
C ASP A 15 1.99 -9.63 0.20
N ILE A 16 1.65 -8.37 -0.07
CA ILE A 16 2.02 -7.26 0.81
C ILE A 16 1.04 -7.23 1.98
N HIS A 17 1.46 -7.82 3.09
CA HIS A 17 0.67 -7.87 4.32
C HIS A 17 1.05 -6.72 5.27
N ILE A 18 0.08 -5.87 5.59
CA ILE A 18 0.23 -4.79 6.57
C ILE A 18 -0.67 -5.06 7.76
N ARG A 19 -0.07 -5.02 8.95
CA ARG A 19 -0.76 -5.07 10.23
C ARG A 19 -0.52 -3.76 10.98
N HIS A 20 -1.39 -2.79 10.76
CA HIS A 20 -1.39 -1.52 11.47
C HIS A 20 -2.36 -1.60 12.65
N VAL A 21 -1.89 -2.17 13.76
CA VAL A 21 -2.67 -2.36 14.99
C VAL A 21 -1.89 -1.76 16.15
N LYS A 22 -2.45 -0.78 16.84
CA LYS A 22 -1.85 -0.26 18.09
C LYS A 22 -2.54 -0.91 19.30
N GLN A 23 -1.76 -1.55 20.16
CA GLN A 23 -2.26 -2.34 21.30
C GLN A 23 -2.71 -1.52 22.52
N THR A 24 -2.75 -0.20 22.44
CA THR A 24 -3.19 0.68 23.54
C THR A 24 -4.61 1.15 23.27
N SER A 25 -5.53 0.96 24.23
CA SER A 25 -6.96 1.31 24.38
C SER A 25 -7.77 2.08 23.30
N CYS A 26 -7.15 2.86 22.40
CA CYS A 26 -7.78 3.59 21.30
C CYS A 26 -6.87 3.57 20.05
N GLY A 27 -6.39 2.39 19.66
CA GLY A 27 -5.42 2.23 18.59
C GLY A 27 -6.07 2.01 17.22
N PRO A 28 -5.53 2.53 16.12
CA PRO A 28 -6.05 2.16 14.80
C PRO A 28 -5.88 0.65 14.61
N PHE A 29 -6.95 -0.02 14.18
CA PHE A 29 -6.95 -1.40 13.72
C PHE A 29 -7.17 -1.43 12.22
N ALA A 30 -6.13 -1.76 11.47
CA ALA A 30 -6.22 -1.99 10.02
C ALA A 30 -5.26 -3.11 9.63
N ILE A 31 -5.81 -4.21 9.13
CA ILE A 31 -5.04 -5.33 8.58
C ILE A 31 -5.45 -5.52 7.13
N ILE A 32 -4.50 -5.43 6.21
CA ILE A 32 -4.73 -5.60 4.78
C ILE A 32 -3.68 -6.51 4.17
N THR A 33 -4.07 -7.23 3.13
CA THR A 33 -3.14 -7.89 2.21
C THR A 33 -3.47 -7.43 0.80
N VAL A 34 -2.47 -6.92 0.10
CA VAL A 34 -2.64 -6.37 -1.24
C VAL A 34 -1.58 -6.88 -2.21
N ASP A 35 -1.95 -6.95 -3.47
CA ASP A 35 -1.02 -7.14 -4.59
C ASP A 35 -0.94 -5.86 -5.42
N PHE A 36 0.23 -5.58 -5.97
CA PHE A 36 0.47 -4.51 -6.93
C PHE A 36 0.76 -5.14 -8.28
N GLU A 37 -0.19 -5.03 -9.21
CA GLU A 37 -0.02 -5.50 -10.58
C GLU A 37 0.26 -4.32 -11.53
N PRO A 38 1.15 -4.49 -12.52
CA PRO A 38 1.38 -3.47 -13.52
C PRO A 38 0.12 -3.24 -14.36
N LEU A 39 -0.21 -1.97 -14.62
CA LEU A 39 -1.21 -1.63 -15.65
C LEU A 39 -0.62 -1.87 -17.06
N PRO A 40 -1.45 -1.96 -18.12
CA PRO A 40 -0.97 -1.95 -19.50
C PRO A 40 -0.11 -0.72 -19.79
N SER A 41 0.92 -0.84 -20.64
CA SER A 41 1.94 0.19 -20.87
C SER A 41 1.41 1.57 -21.27
N SER A 42 0.19 1.65 -21.81
CA SER A 42 -0.50 2.89 -22.19
C SER A 42 -1.23 3.60 -21.04
N SER A 43 -1.27 3.01 -19.84
CA SER A 43 -2.01 3.52 -18.68
C SER A 43 -1.10 3.92 -17.54
N THR A 44 -1.45 4.99 -16.83
CA THR A 44 -0.77 5.45 -15.61
C THR A 44 -1.79 5.71 -14.48
N GLY A 45 -1.26 5.93 -13.29
CA GLY A 45 -1.99 6.13 -12.05
C GLY A 45 -2.18 4.87 -11.22
N VAL A 46 -2.94 5.03 -10.14
CA VAL A 46 -3.30 3.95 -9.21
C VAL A 46 -4.77 3.60 -9.42
N ARG A 47 -5.06 2.30 -9.56
CA ARG A 47 -6.41 1.73 -9.67
C ARG A 47 -6.61 0.68 -8.59
N LEU A 48 -7.53 0.91 -7.66
CA LEU A 48 -7.91 -0.12 -6.69
C LEU A 48 -8.89 -1.10 -7.37
N ALA A 49 -8.74 -2.38 -7.11
CA ALA A 49 -9.72 -3.39 -7.45
C ALA A 49 -9.86 -4.39 -6.30
N VAL A 50 -11.08 -4.85 -6.08
CA VAL A 50 -11.41 -5.88 -5.09
C VAL A 50 -11.83 -7.12 -5.88
N PRO A 51 -11.00 -8.17 -5.90
CA PRO A 51 -11.36 -9.45 -6.52
C PRO A 51 -12.58 -10.08 -5.86
N HIS A 52 -13.31 -10.93 -6.60
CA HIS A 52 -14.47 -11.65 -6.08
C HIS A 52 -14.11 -12.64 -4.95
N ASP A 53 -12.86 -13.10 -4.92
CA ASP A 53 -12.29 -14.01 -3.92
C ASP A 53 -11.60 -13.28 -2.76
N VAL A 54 -11.92 -12.00 -2.54
CA VAL A 54 -11.37 -11.25 -1.39
C VAL A 54 -11.73 -11.92 -0.07
N GLU A 55 -10.74 -12.07 0.80
CA GLU A 55 -10.95 -12.56 2.16
C GLU A 55 -11.37 -11.39 3.07
N LEU A 56 -12.62 -11.42 3.51
CA LEU A 56 -13.18 -10.42 4.44
C LEU A 56 -13.15 -10.98 5.85
N GLY A 57 -12.30 -10.40 6.71
CA GLY A 57 -12.29 -10.68 8.14
C GLY A 57 -13.09 -9.63 8.90
N TYR A 58 -14.20 -10.03 9.52
CA TYR A 58 -15.02 -9.12 10.33
C TYR A 58 -14.88 -9.43 11.82
N GLN A 59 -14.64 -8.39 12.62
CA GLN A 59 -14.81 -8.39 14.07
C GLN A 59 -15.89 -7.37 14.41
N GLY A 60 -17.16 -7.79 14.29
CA GLY A 60 -18.36 -6.94 14.45
C GLY A 60 -19.16 -6.79 13.16
N TYR A 61 -20.03 -5.78 13.10
CA TYR A 61 -20.81 -5.44 11.91
C TYR A 61 -20.16 -4.27 11.15
N VAL A 62 -20.10 -4.38 9.83
CA VAL A 62 -19.62 -3.33 8.92
C VAL A 62 -20.55 -3.32 7.72
N ASP A 63 -21.12 -2.16 7.39
CA ASP A 63 -21.97 -2.05 6.21
C ASP A 63 -21.15 -1.83 4.92
N HIS A 64 -21.82 -1.90 3.77
CA HIS A 64 -21.16 -1.72 2.48
C HIS A 64 -20.59 -0.31 2.28
N GLN A 65 -21.25 0.72 2.79
CA GLN A 65 -20.80 2.10 2.63
C GLN A 65 -19.51 2.32 3.42
N GLU A 66 -19.44 1.80 4.64
CA GLU A 66 -18.27 1.84 5.48
C GLU A 66 -17.10 1.05 4.87
N LEU A 67 -17.37 -0.14 4.34
CA LEU A 67 -16.38 -0.93 3.59
C LEU A 67 -15.83 -0.14 2.39
N PHE A 68 -16.68 0.51 1.61
CA PHE A 68 -16.24 1.35 0.49
C PHE A 68 -15.39 2.54 0.95
N GLY A 69 -15.75 3.19 2.07
CA GLY A 69 -14.92 4.24 2.67
C GLY A 69 -13.52 3.75 3.05
N TYR A 70 -13.43 2.54 3.61
CA TYR A 70 -12.12 1.93 3.93
C TYR A 70 -11.31 1.59 2.69
N LEU A 71 -11.94 1.08 1.63
CA LEU A 71 -11.28 0.81 0.35
C LEU A 71 -10.75 2.11 -0.29
N ASP A 72 -11.56 3.17 -0.30
CA ASP A 72 -11.15 4.48 -0.81
C ASP A 72 -10.00 5.06 0.01
N ALA A 73 -10.02 4.89 1.34
CA ALA A 73 -8.93 5.30 2.21
C ALA A 73 -7.63 4.55 1.90
N ILE A 74 -7.67 3.23 1.68
CA ILE A 74 -6.50 2.44 1.23
C ILE A 74 -5.97 3.00 -0.08
N ALA A 75 -6.83 3.21 -1.08
CA ALA A 75 -6.43 3.74 -2.38
C ALA A 75 -5.80 5.13 -2.28
N ALA A 76 -6.34 6.00 -1.43
CA ALA A 76 -5.80 7.33 -1.18
C ALA A 76 -4.40 7.26 -0.55
N GLY A 77 -4.21 6.37 0.43
CA GLY A 77 -2.91 6.15 1.07
C GLY A 77 -1.85 5.62 0.11
N VAL A 78 -2.20 4.60 -0.69
CA VAL A 78 -1.30 4.07 -1.72
C VAL A 78 -0.93 5.15 -2.72
N ARG A 79 -1.91 5.91 -3.22
CA ARG A 79 -1.66 6.99 -4.19
C ARG A 79 -0.76 8.06 -3.61
N ALA A 80 -0.98 8.48 -2.37
CA ALA A 80 -0.16 9.49 -1.72
C ALA A 80 1.31 9.06 -1.62
N GLU A 81 1.57 7.83 -1.14
CA GLU A 81 2.94 7.32 -1.00
C GLU A 81 3.63 7.13 -2.37
N LEU A 82 2.95 6.53 -3.36
CA LEU A 82 3.55 6.30 -4.68
C LEU A 82 3.81 7.61 -5.44
N THR A 83 2.96 8.63 -5.27
CA THR A 83 3.15 9.92 -5.93
C THR A 83 4.27 10.75 -5.27
N ALA A 84 4.59 10.47 -4.00
CA ALA A 84 5.68 11.13 -3.30
C ALA A 84 7.07 10.59 -3.72
N GLU A 85 7.15 9.38 -4.30
CA GLU A 85 8.40 8.79 -4.80
C GLU A 85 8.69 9.28 -6.24
N ALA A 86 9.45 10.37 -6.33
CA ALA A 86 9.78 11.04 -7.58
C ALA A 86 10.56 10.17 -8.60
N ARG A 87 11.18 9.06 -8.17
CA ARG A 87 11.87 8.13 -9.07
C ARG A 87 10.94 7.16 -9.78
N THR A 88 9.65 7.16 -9.42
CA THR A 88 8.66 6.27 -10.02
C THR A 88 7.51 7.00 -10.68
N THR A 89 6.98 6.44 -11.75
CA THR A 89 5.68 6.80 -12.32
C THR A 89 4.66 5.73 -11.92
N PRO A 90 3.69 6.04 -11.03
CA PRO A 90 2.69 5.06 -10.61
C PRO A 90 1.88 4.61 -11.81
N ALA A 91 1.79 3.31 -12.02
CA ALA A 91 1.02 2.71 -13.09
C ALA A 91 0.58 1.31 -12.69
N THR A 92 -0.16 1.24 -11.58
CA THR A 92 -0.45 0.02 -10.85
C THR A 92 -1.93 -0.18 -10.64
N ARG A 93 -2.36 -1.44 -10.76
CA ARG A 93 -3.59 -1.94 -10.16
C ARG A 93 -3.25 -2.50 -8.79
N VAL A 94 -4.02 -2.14 -7.78
CA VAL A 94 -3.87 -2.62 -6.40
C VAL A 94 -5.03 -3.58 -6.14
N LEU A 95 -4.73 -4.85 -5.94
CA LEU A 95 -5.72 -5.88 -5.64
C LEU A 95 -5.81 -6.06 -4.13
N VAL A 96 -6.97 -5.82 -3.54
CA VAL A 96 -7.20 -6.10 -2.11
C VAL A 96 -7.55 -7.58 -1.96
N ARG A 97 -6.60 -8.39 -1.49
CA ARG A 97 -6.76 -9.84 -1.27
C ARG A 97 -7.40 -10.16 0.07
N ARG A 98 -7.06 -9.37 1.08
CA ARG A 98 -7.62 -9.51 2.42
C ARG A 98 -7.80 -8.16 3.06
N ILE A 99 -8.91 -7.99 3.76
CA ILE A 99 -9.15 -6.85 4.64
C ILE A 99 -9.76 -7.37 5.94
N VAL A 100 -9.21 -6.95 7.09
CA VAL A 100 -9.77 -7.26 8.41
C VAL A 100 -10.20 -5.96 9.06
N ILE A 101 -11.45 -5.92 9.50
CA ILE A 101 -12.11 -4.74 10.04
C ILE A 101 -12.59 -5.05 11.46
N HIS A 102 -12.33 -4.13 12.38
CA HIS A 102 -12.85 -4.15 13.74
C HIS A 102 -13.82 -2.98 13.91
N GLU A 103 -15.06 -3.26 14.29
CA GLU A 103 -16.17 -2.28 14.33
C GLU A 103 -15.83 -0.99 15.08
N VAL A 104 -15.06 -1.08 16.17
CA VAL A 104 -14.77 0.08 17.04
C VAL A 104 -13.41 0.71 16.76
N ASP A 105 -12.44 -0.08 16.31
CA ASP A 105 -11.03 0.34 16.27
C ASP A 105 -10.55 0.61 14.83
N SER A 106 -11.29 0.16 13.83
CA SER A 106 -11.04 0.51 12.44
C SER A 106 -11.52 1.91 12.12
N SER A 107 -10.79 2.57 11.23
CA SER A 107 -11.13 3.91 10.75
C SER A 107 -10.51 4.12 9.38
N GLU A 108 -11.09 5.03 8.59
CA GLU A 108 -10.52 5.45 7.32
C GLU A 108 -9.07 5.91 7.46
N ARG A 109 -8.75 6.65 8.54
CA ARG A 109 -7.38 7.06 8.83
C ARG A 109 -6.44 5.87 9.01
N GLY A 110 -6.86 4.84 9.75
CA GLY A 110 -6.08 3.63 9.95
C GLY A 110 -5.82 2.89 8.63
N PHE A 111 -6.86 2.75 7.80
CA PHE A 111 -6.76 2.10 6.48
C PHE A 111 -5.96 2.91 5.46
N ARG A 112 -6.02 4.23 5.52
CA ARG A 112 -5.14 5.12 4.74
C ARG A 112 -3.68 4.91 5.11
N THR A 113 -3.35 4.92 6.40
CA THR A 113 -1.98 4.64 6.85
C THR A 113 -1.54 3.22 6.47
N ALA A 114 -2.43 2.23 6.52
CA ALA A 114 -2.13 0.89 6.04
C ALA A 114 -1.80 0.88 4.53
N GLY A 115 -2.55 1.64 3.71
CA GLY A 115 -2.26 1.83 2.29
C GLY A 115 -0.91 2.50 2.01
N GLU A 116 -0.56 3.54 2.77
CA GLU A 116 0.77 4.20 2.69
C GLU A 116 1.89 3.21 3.01
N LEU A 117 1.73 2.42 4.07
CA LEU A 117 2.70 1.39 4.46
C LEU A 117 2.80 0.27 3.41
N ALA A 118 1.71 -0.14 2.80
CA ALA A 118 1.70 -1.16 1.75
C ALA A 118 2.47 -0.69 0.51
N ALA A 119 2.22 0.56 0.06
CA ALA A 119 2.96 1.16 -1.04
C ALA A 119 4.45 1.28 -0.74
N ARG A 120 4.80 1.72 0.48
CA ARG A 120 6.19 1.81 0.94
C ARG A 120 6.88 0.46 0.94
N GLU A 121 6.21 -0.59 1.38
CA GLU A 121 6.75 -1.95 1.37
C GLU A 121 6.91 -2.48 -0.05
N ALA A 122 5.95 -2.20 -0.94
CA ALA A 122 6.06 -2.55 -2.35
C ALA A 122 7.21 -1.82 -3.05
N LEU A 123 7.45 -0.54 -2.74
CA LEU A 123 8.60 0.23 -3.25
C LEU A 123 9.94 -0.38 -2.81
N LYS A 124 10.06 -0.88 -1.57
CA LYS A 124 11.28 -1.56 -1.12
C LYS A 124 11.54 -2.88 -1.86
N ARG A 125 10.49 -3.61 -2.19
CA ARG A 125 10.57 -4.89 -2.94
C ARG A 125 10.74 -4.66 -4.44
N PHE A 126 10.48 -3.44 -4.90
CA PHE A 126 10.65 -3.08 -6.29
C PHE A 126 12.13 -2.95 -6.64
N VAL A 127 12.56 -3.84 -7.53
CA VAL A 127 13.87 -3.76 -8.18
C VAL A 127 13.65 -3.03 -9.48
N ALA A 128 14.23 -1.82 -9.62
CA ALA A 128 14.22 -1.13 -10.89
C ALA A 128 14.97 -1.99 -11.95
N PRO A 129 14.61 -1.92 -13.24
CA PRO A 129 15.28 -2.68 -14.30
C PRO A 129 16.80 -2.41 -14.38
N ASP A 130 17.27 -1.28 -13.83
CA ASP A 130 18.69 -0.91 -13.73
C ASP A 130 19.38 -1.41 -12.43
N GLY A 131 18.70 -2.23 -11.63
CA GLY A 131 19.30 -3.01 -10.53
C GLY A 131 19.45 -2.30 -9.17
N GLU A 132 19.14 -1.01 -9.07
CA GLU A 132 19.18 -0.29 -7.77
C GLU A 132 17.85 -0.43 -7.01
N PRO A 133 17.84 -0.96 -5.77
CA PRO A 133 16.65 -0.99 -4.93
C PRO A 133 16.24 0.44 -4.53
N LEU A 134 14.96 0.78 -4.77
CA LEU A 134 14.39 2.06 -4.37
C LEU A 134 14.01 2.03 -2.89
N GLY A 135 15.01 2.23 -2.03
CA GLY A 135 14.81 2.31 -0.59
C GLY A 135 16.10 2.62 0.12
N THR A 136 16.39 3.90 0.37
CA THR A 136 17.48 4.27 1.26
C THR A 136 17.15 3.82 2.68
N PRO A 137 18.00 3.06 3.37
CA PRO A 137 18.00 3.06 4.82
C PRO A 137 18.30 4.51 5.24
N ARG A 138 17.47 5.11 6.11
CA ARG A 138 17.87 6.33 6.80
C ARG A 138 19.17 6.00 7.54
N GLY A 139 20.24 6.71 7.20
CA GLY A 139 21.61 6.33 7.52
C GLY A 139 21.87 6.06 9.00
N ASN A 140 22.59 4.98 9.28
CA ASN A 140 23.40 4.89 10.49
C ASN A 140 24.70 5.67 10.23
N VAL A 141 24.73 6.93 10.68
CA VAL A 141 26.00 7.58 11.00
C VAL A 141 26.59 6.81 12.18
N THR A 142 27.45 5.85 11.86
CA THR A 142 28.34 5.21 12.81
C THR A 142 29.45 6.23 13.08
N GLY A 143 29.35 6.95 14.19
CA GLY A 143 30.47 7.70 14.73
C GLY A 143 31.41 6.71 15.40
N ASP A 144 32.56 6.51 14.78
CA ASP A 144 33.72 5.82 15.35
C ASP A 144 34.74 6.88 15.79
N HIS A 145 35.48 6.53 16.86
CA HIS A 145 36.58 7.23 17.57
C HIS A 145 36.20 8.07 18.80
#